data_AF-A0A958LVG5-F1
#
_entry.id   AF-A0A958LVG5-F1
#
_cell.length_a   1.000
_cell.length_b   1.000
_cell.length_c   1.000
_cell.angle_alpha   90.00
_cell.angle_beta   90.00
_cell.angle_gamma   90.00
#
_symmetry.space_group_name_H-M   'P 1'
#
loop_
_entity.id
_entity.type
_entity.pdbx_description
1 polymer ?
#
loop_
_entity_poly.entity_id
_entity_poly.type
_entity_poly.pdbx_seq_one_letter_code
_entity_poly.pdbx_strand_id
1 'polypeptide(L)' 'MVIKTELCNFCEWKIYPGKGIRYVAKDGRPFLFLSKRTRSFGLR' A
#
# COMPACT_ATOMS: atom_id res chain seq x y z
N MET A 1 -10.76 -2.93 20.99
CA MET A 1 -10.42 -1.88 20.01
C MET A 1 -10.28 -2.52 18.64
N VAL A 2 -11.11 -2.15 17.65
CA VAL A 2 -11.01 -2.67 16.28
C VAL A 2 -10.17 -1.69 15.46
N ILE A 3 -8.98 -2.12 15.04
CA ILE A 3 -8.08 -1.28 14.24
C ILE A 3 -8.36 -1.55 12.77
N LYS A 4 -8.76 -0.51 12.03
CA LYS A 4 -8.89 -0.59 10.57
C LYS A 4 -7.50 -0.87 9.98
N THR A 5 -7.37 -1.99 9.30
CA THR A 5 -6.14 -2.35 8.58
C THR A 5 -6.45 -2.37 7.10
N GLU A 6 -5.53 -1.81 6.31
CA GLU A 6 -5.59 -1.84 4.85
C GLU A 6 -4.66 -2.96 4.35
N LEU A 7 -4.88 -3.47 3.14
CA LEU A 7 -3.99 -4.47 2.55
C LEU A 7 -3.03 -3.81 1.57
N CYS A 8 -1.79 -4.29 1.54
CA CYS A 8 -0.82 -3.93 0.51
C CYS A 8 -1.28 -4.50 -0.84
N ASN A 9 -1.41 -3.68 -1.87
CA ASN A 9 -1.81 -4.13 -3.21
C ASN A 9 -0.81 -5.09 -3.88
N PHE A 10 0.42 -5.17 -3.38
CA PHE A 10 1.47 -6.03 -3.96
C PHE A 10 1.67 -7.35 -3.21
N CYS A 11 1.81 -7.31 -1.87
CA CYS A 11 2.07 -8.53 -1.07
C CYS A 11 0.86 -8.99 -0.24
N GLU A 12 -0.27 -8.27 -0.28
CA GLU A 12 -1.48 -8.56 0.51
C GLU A 12 -1.26 -8.58 2.03
N TRP A 13 -0.15 -8.00 2.50
CA TRP A 13 0.13 -7.87 3.94
C TRP A 13 -0.69 -6.74 4.55
N LYS A 14 -1.05 -6.92 5.83
CA LYS A 14 -1.78 -5.92 6.61
C LYS A 14 -0.92 -4.68 6.87
N ILE A 15 -1.48 -3.52 6.56
CA ILE A 15 -0.93 -2.19 6.81
C ILE A 15 -1.75 -1.57 7.93
N TYR A 16 -1.07 -1.25 9.01
CA TYR A 16 -1.63 -0.54 10.15
C TYR A 16 -1.60 0.97 9.91
N PRO A 17 -2.53 1.73 10.52
CA PRO A 17 -2.58 3.17 10.38
C PRO A 17 -1.24 3.83 10.76
N GLY A 18 -0.83 4.83 9.99
CA GLY A 18 0.46 5.50 10.14
C GLY A 18 1.65 4.80 9.46
N LYS A 19 1.44 3.64 8.81
CA LYS A 19 2.46 2.93 8.02
C LYS A 19 2.08 2.86 6.55
N GLY A 20 3.08 2.59 5.71
CA GLY A 20 2.90 2.40 4.27
C GLY A 20 3.04 3.67 3.44
N ILE A 21 2.84 3.51 2.14
CA ILE A 21 2.97 4.55 1.11
C ILE A 21 1.76 4.42 0.19
N ARG A 22 1.03 5.52 0.01
CA ARG A 22 -0.05 5.62 -0.99
C ARG A 22 0.52 6.18 -2.29
N TYR A 23 0.25 5.51 -3.39
CA TYR A 23 0.64 5.92 -4.73
C TYR A 23 -0.61 6.04 -5.60
N VAL A 24 -0.79 7.16 -6.28
CA VAL A 24 -1.89 7.35 -7.22
C VAL A 24 -1.32 7.21 -8.63
N ALA A 25 -1.77 6.19 -9.36
CA ALA A 25 -1.35 5.97 -10.75
C ALA A 25 -1.92 7.04 -11.68
N LYS A 26 -1.41 7.11 -12.92
CA LYS A 26 -1.93 8.04 -13.94
C LYS A 26 -3.43 7.84 -14.21
N ASP A 27 -3.93 6.61 -14.06
CA ASP A 27 -5.34 6.27 -14.22
C ASP A 27 -6.22 6.72 -13.03
N GLY A 28 -5.64 7.40 -12.04
CA GLY A 28 -6.32 7.82 -10.81
C GLY A 28 -6.52 6.71 -9.78
N ARG A 29 -6.09 5.48 -10.08
CA ARG A 29 -6.22 4.33 -9.17
C ARG A 29 -5.24 4.46 -7.98
N PRO A 30 -5.72 4.42 -6.72
CA PRO A 30 -4.85 4.43 -5.56
C PRO A 30 -4.30 3.02 -5.29
N PHE A 31 -3.00 2.94 -5.07
CA PHE A 31 -2.28 1.73 -4.64
C PHE A 31 -1.66 1.97 -3.28
N LEU A 32 -1.86 1.03 -2.36
CA LEU A 32 -1.22 1.02 -1.05
C LEU A 32 -0.06 0.04 -1.05
N PHE A 33 1.12 0.53 -0.65
CA PHE A 33 2.31 -0.27 -0.51
C PHE A 33 2.80 -0.25 0.93
N LEU A 34 3.27 -1.39 1.44
CA LEU A 34 3.79 -1.48 2.81
C LEU A 34 5.10 -0.71 3.00
N SER A 35 5.98 -0.74 2.01
CA SER A 35 7.32 -0.14 2.07
C SER A 35 7.80 0.39 0.71
N LYS A 36 8.91 1.15 0.72
CA LYS A 36 9.57 1.62 -0.51
C LYS A 36 9.97 0.47 -1.44
N ARG A 37 10.38 -0.67 -0.87
CA ARG A 37 10.74 -1.88 -1.61
C ARG A 37 9.54 -2.42 -2.39
N THR A 38 8.40 -2.63 -1.72
CA THR A 38 7.17 -3.13 -2.36
C THR A 38 6.63 -2.15 -3.40
N ARG A 39 6.78 -0.83 -3.18
CA ARG A 39 6.44 0.19 -4.18
C ARG A 39 7.31 0.05 -5.43
N SER A 40 8.62 -0.10 -5.26
CA SER A 40 9.54 -0.24 -6.40
C SER A 40 9.30 -1.51 -7.22
N PHE A 41 8.89 -2.60 -6.58
CA PHE A 41 8.55 -3.85 -7.26
C PHE A 41 7.16 -3.82 -7.90
N GLY A 42 6.17 -3.18 -7.26
CA GLY A 42 4.80 -3.11 -7.78
C GLY A 42 4.54 -2.01 -8.82
N LEU A 43 5.50 -1.10 -9.02
CA LEU A 43 5.44 -0.05 -10.06
C LEU A 43 6.33 -0.33 -11.28
N ARG A 44 7.05 -1.45 -11.28
CA ARG A 44 7.86 -1.92 -12.41
C ARG A 44 7.06 -2.92 -13.23
#